data_AF-A0A5M6IFM9-F1
#
_entry.id   AF-A0A5M6IFM9-F1
#
_cell.length_a   1.000
_cell.length_b   1.000
_cell.length_c   1.000
_cell.angle_alpha   90.00
_cell.angle_beta   90.00
_cell.angle_gamma   90.00
#
_symmetry.space_group_name_H-M   'P 1'
#
loop_
_entity.id
_entity.type
_entity.pdbx_description
1 polymer ?
#
loop_
_entity_poly.entity_id
_entity_poly.type
_entity_poly.pdbx_seq_one_letter_code
_entity_poly.pdbx_strand_id
1 'polypeptide(L)'
;MDGTNAPDPEALAALRPGMPISRVAEAMGSAWRAPPDHTGGVIDGLEHSHGVVVRLDQDDVIASIEFGWRFTKAAVDGFRIGMTLADVQALDPDVTVGDDLPRMRGVREGRRRLPTGVEMRLRFTRESLRSIRFTDHSATSRDPTAPPYPEPAGEPGAPFADPNFKLVVLSSLLREKELDLGTPEMLATHVLGRPVDLEDEGYDLIPEVLEYLRRYPLTDTLLAKVRSLYFDGGENIYVYPWYFWDGESYEFEVSSLQGIEHCPNVTDIDAIAMIDEIDIRQLTSLPHLESLSISTDFVGLDALLELPSLKTFRLIDTDTYKEAITPGHPTRSLLESLKSQGVSVAVRPGTWGGGRQPVFR
;
A
#
# COMPACT_ATOMS: atom_id res chain seq x y z
N MET A 1 -21.52 -4.39 -28.11
CA MET A 1 -21.15 -3.06 -27.58
C MET A 1 -20.91 -3.29 -26.11
N ASP A 2 -19.75 -3.84 -25.78
CA ASP A 2 -19.45 -4.23 -24.40
C ASP A 2 -18.61 -3.10 -23.81
N GLY A 3 -19.31 -2.05 -23.39
CA GLY A 3 -18.72 -0.97 -22.62
C GLY A 3 -18.40 -1.50 -21.25
N THR A 4 -17.15 -1.90 -21.04
CA THR A 4 -16.58 -2.12 -19.71
C THR A 4 -16.67 -0.80 -18.95
N ASN A 5 -17.72 -0.63 -18.14
CA ASN A 5 -17.98 0.62 -17.43
C ASN A 5 -16.98 0.72 -16.27
N ALA A 6 -15.90 1.47 -16.46
CA ALA A 6 -14.97 1.84 -15.41
C ALA A 6 -15.72 2.55 -14.26
N PRO A 7 -15.12 2.68 -13.06
CA PRO A 7 -15.73 3.44 -11.97
C PRO A 7 -16.12 4.84 -12.44
N ASP A 8 -17.37 5.25 -12.20
CA ASP A 8 -17.90 6.56 -12.57
C ASP A 8 -17.71 7.53 -11.38
N PRO A 9 -16.82 8.53 -11.49
CA PRO A 9 -16.57 9.48 -10.41
C PRO A 9 -17.80 10.28 -9.99
N GLU A 10 -18.70 10.62 -10.91
CA GLU A 10 -19.91 11.39 -10.59
C GLU A 10 -20.93 10.50 -9.86
N ALA A 11 -21.08 9.24 -10.29
CA ALA A 11 -21.90 8.27 -9.58
C ALA A 11 -21.35 7.98 -8.16
N LEU A 12 -20.04 7.86 -8.01
CA LEU A 12 -19.38 7.70 -6.71
C LEU A 12 -19.63 8.92 -5.82
N ALA A 13 -19.46 10.14 -6.36
CA ALA A 13 -19.68 11.39 -5.63
C ALA A 13 -21.13 11.57 -5.15
N ALA A 14 -22.09 10.89 -5.77
CA ALA A 14 -23.51 10.92 -5.40
C ALA A 14 -23.90 9.92 -4.28
N LEU A 15 -23.03 8.97 -3.91
CA LEU A 15 -23.33 7.98 -2.88
C LEU A 15 -23.46 8.61 -1.49
N ARG A 16 -24.52 8.28 -0.75
CA ARG A 16 -24.77 8.81 0.61
C ARG A 16 -25.23 7.68 1.55
N PRO A 17 -25.09 7.87 2.88
CA PRO A 17 -25.68 6.95 3.83
C PRO A 17 -27.18 6.73 3.60
N GLY A 18 -27.64 5.49 3.84
CA GLY A 18 -29.00 5.02 3.56
C GLY A 18 -29.24 4.52 2.13
N MET A 19 -28.31 4.71 1.19
CA MET A 19 -28.41 4.11 -0.15
C MET A 19 -28.04 2.62 -0.08
N PRO A 20 -28.68 1.74 -0.88
CA PRO A 20 -28.37 0.31 -0.89
C PRO A 20 -27.04 0.01 -1.57
N ILE A 21 -26.43 -1.13 -1.22
CA ILE A 21 -25.20 -1.67 -1.82
C ILE A 21 -25.23 -1.73 -3.36
N SER A 22 -26.41 -1.93 -3.96
CA SER A 22 -26.57 -1.95 -5.42
C SER A 22 -26.12 -0.64 -6.08
N ARG A 23 -26.31 0.50 -5.40
CA ARG A 23 -25.83 1.81 -5.89
C ARG A 23 -24.31 1.90 -5.88
N VAL A 24 -23.67 1.29 -4.89
CA VAL A 24 -22.20 1.18 -4.83
C VAL A 24 -21.70 0.32 -5.99
N ALA A 25 -22.32 -0.85 -6.21
CA ALA A 25 -21.97 -1.74 -7.32
C ALA A 25 -22.11 -1.06 -8.68
N GLU A 26 -23.21 -0.33 -8.90
CA GLU A 26 -23.44 0.45 -10.13
C GLU A 26 -22.37 1.54 -10.34
N ALA A 27 -21.99 2.27 -9.27
CA ALA A 27 -20.98 3.32 -9.36
C ALA A 27 -19.56 2.79 -9.57
N MET A 28 -19.23 1.62 -9.00
CA MET A 28 -17.93 0.97 -9.17
C MET A 28 -17.78 0.27 -10.53
N GLY A 29 -18.89 -0.10 -11.18
CA GLY A 29 -18.89 -0.74 -12.48
C GLY A 29 -18.04 -2.02 -12.49
N SER A 30 -17.11 -2.13 -13.44
CA SER A 30 -16.24 -3.32 -13.60
C SER A 30 -15.29 -3.53 -12.41
N ALA A 31 -15.05 -2.51 -11.58
CA ALA A 31 -14.24 -2.63 -10.38
C ALA A 31 -15.02 -3.20 -9.18
N TRP A 32 -16.34 -3.38 -9.29
CA TRP A 32 -17.15 -3.94 -8.22
C TRP A 32 -16.68 -5.35 -7.83
N ARG A 33 -16.52 -5.53 -6.52
CA ARG A 33 -16.36 -6.82 -5.86
C ARG A 33 -17.24 -6.79 -4.63
N ALA A 34 -18.06 -7.83 -4.44
CA ALA A 34 -18.84 -7.95 -3.23
C ALA A 34 -17.88 -8.05 -2.04
N PRO A 35 -18.08 -7.28 -0.96
CA PRO A 35 -17.26 -7.40 0.22
C PRO A 35 -17.45 -8.80 0.83
N PRO A 36 -16.38 -9.50 1.21
CA PRO A 36 -16.51 -10.73 1.98
C PRO A 36 -17.23 -10.47 3.31
N ASP A 37 -18.01 -11.44 3.79
CA ASP A 37 -18.81 -11.29 5.02
C ASP A 37 -17.96 -10.88 6.23
N HIS A 38 -16.72 -11.37 6.31
CA HIS A 38 -15.82 -11.13 7.44
C HIS A 38 -15.30 -9.69 7.54
N THR A 39 -15.43 -8.87 6.49
CA THR A 39 -14.92 -7.48 6.53
C THR A 39 -15.82 -6.53 7.30
N GLY A 40 -16.98 -6.99 7.78
CA GLY A 40 -17.95 -6.14 8.47
C GLY A 40 -18.56 -5.08 7.54
N GLY A 41 -18.72 -5.41 6.25
CA GLY A 41 -19.35 -4.53 5.26
C GLY A 41 -18.45 -3.40 4.74
N VAL A 42 -17.13 -3.48 4.94
CA VAL A 42 -16.17 -2.51 4.40
C VAL A 42 -15.89 -2.83 2.93
N ILE A 43 -15.94 -1.80 2.09
CA ILE A 43 -15.61 -1.83 0.66
C ILE A 43 -14.54 -0.76 0.42
N ASP A 44 -13.30 -1.20 0.22
CA ASP A 44 -12.12 -0.33 0.12
C ASP A 44 -11.27 -0.58 -1.14
N GLY A 45 -11.72 -1.43 -2.07
CA GLY A 45 -10.98 -1.75 -3.30
C GLY A 45 -10.70 -0.54 -4.24
N LEU A 46 -11.34 0.61 -4.00
CA LEU A 46 -11.06 1.86 -4.71
C LEU A 46 -10.28 2.89 -3.87
N GLU A 47 -9.84 2.56 -2.65
CA GLU A 47 -9.11 3.46 -1.77
C GLU A 47 -7.83 4.00 -2.43
N HIS A 48 -7.05 3.11 -3.06
CA HIS A 48 -5.78 3.48 -3.68
C HIS A 48 -5.93 4.11 -5.07
N SER A 49 -7.00 3.81 -5.80
CA SER A 49 -7.19 4.28 -7.18
C SER A 49 -8.08 5.52 -7.29
N HIS A 50 -9.13 5.62 -6.48
CA HIS A 50 -10.10 6.72 -6.50
C HIS A 50 -10.26 7.38 -5.12
N GLY A 51 -9.68 6.84 -4.05
CA GLY A 51 -9.81 7.43 -2.72
C GLY A 51 -11.20 7.27 -2.14
N VAL A 52 -11.91 6.18 -2.42
CA VAL A 52 -13.26 5.94 -1.90
C VAL A 52 -13.27 4.73 -0.99
N VAL A 53 -13.82 4.90 0.21
CA VAL A 53 -14.09 3.81 1.16
C VAL A 53 -15.55 3.89 1.57
N VAL A 54 -16.27 2.77 1.45
CA VAL A 54 -17.67 2.65 1.85
C VAL A 54 -17.77 1.64 2.99
N ARG A 55 -18.61 1.91 3.98
CA ARG A 55 -18.99 0.95 5.01
C ARG A 55 -20.49 0.77 5.00
N LEU A 56 -20.92 -0.47 4.91
CA LEU A 56 -22.31 -0.89 5.01
C LEU A 56 -22.72 -1.13 6.46
N ASP A 57 -24.01 -1.03 6.73
CA ASP A 57 -24.62 -1.47 7.98
C ASP A 57 -25.13 -2.92 7.90
N GLN A 58 -25.88 -3.35 8.90
CA GLN A 58 -26.46 -4.70 8.96
C GLN A 58 -27.45 -5.01 7.83
N ASP A 59 -28.09 -4.00 7.22
CA ASP A 59 -29.13 -4.14 6.19
C ASP A 59 -28.59 -3.93 4.75
N ASP A 60 -27.27 -3.96 4.56
CA ASP A 60 -26.60 -3.70 3.27
C ASP A 60 -26.90 -2.32 2.69
N VAL A 61 -27.13 -1.33 3.54
CA VAL A 61 -27.15 0.08 3.15
C VAL A 61 -25.90 0.80 3.62
N ILE A 62 -25.54 1.89 2.95
CA ILE A 62 -24.35 2.67 3.30
C ILE A 62 -24.56 3.27 4.69
N ALA A 63 -23.70 2.91 5.65
CA ALA A 63 -23.61 3.55 6.96
C ALA A 63 -22.70 4.79 6.89
N SER A 64 -21.60 4.67 6.15
CA SER A 64 -20.66 5.77 5.94
C SER A 64 -19.93 5.65 4.61
N ILE A 65 -19.50 6.78 4.10
CA ILE A 65 -18.66 6.87 2.91
C ILE A 65 -17.62 7.98 3.09
N GLU A 66 -16.39 7.69 2.72
CA GLU A 66 -15.29 8.65 2.69
C GLU A 66 -14.73 8.83 1.29
N PHE A 67 -14.50 10.09 0.94
CA PHE A 67 -13.76 10.55 -0.22
C PHE A 67 -12.44 11.15 0.28
N GLY A 68 -11.35 10.42 0.11
CA GLY A 68 -10.00 10.82 0.50
C GLY A 68 -9.31 11.69 -0.53
N TRP A 69 -8.04 12.00 -0.26
CA TRP A 69 -7.26 12.97 -1.04
C TRP A 69 -7.02 12.58 -2.50
N ARG A 70 -7.22 11.30 -2.85
CA ARG A 70 -7.12 10.77 -4.22
C ARG A 70 -8.41 10.99 -5.04
N PHE A 71 -9.52 11.35 -4.40
CA PHE A 71 -10.80 11.59 -5.10
C PHE A 71 -10.82 12.99 -5.74
N THR A 72 -10.18 13.11 -6.90
CA THR A 72 -9.96 14.41 -7.57
C THR A 72 -10.81 14.61 -8.83
N LYS A 73 -11.51 13.58 -9.29
CA LYS A 73 -12.19 13.57 -10.60
C LYS A 73 -13.61 14.15 -10.59
N ALA A 74 -14.23 14.29 -9.43
CA ALA A 74 -15.59 14.83 -9.28
C ALA A 74 -15.71 15.69 -8.02
N ALA A 75 -16.77 16.49 -7.94
CA ALA A 75 -17.10 17.28 -6.75
C ALA A 75 -18.15 16.54 -5.89
N VAL A 76 -18.01 16.62 -4.58
CA VAL A 76 -18.92 16.01 -3.61
C VAL A 76 -19.69 17.13 -2.92
N ASP A 77 -21.00 17.25 -3.18
CA ASP A 77 -21.83 18.38 -2.74
C ASP A 77 -21.22 19.76 -3.08
N GLY A 78 -20.57 19.84 -4.25
CA GLY A 78 -19.89 21.05 -4.73
C GLY A 78 -18.47 21.23 -4.19
N PHE A 79 -18.07 20.49 -3.16
CA PHE A 79 -16.70 20.51 -2.64
C PHE A 79 -15.76 19.69 -3.52
N ARG A 80 -14.55 20.20 -3.74
CA ARG A 80 -13.45 19.48 -4.40
C ARG A 80 -12.29 19.31 -3.44
N ILE A 81 -11.72 18.11 -3.44
CA ILE A 81 -10.44 17.87 -2.77
C ILE A 81 -9.41 18.88 -3.27
N GLY A 82 -8.67 19.48 -2.34
CA GLY A 82 -7.72 20.56 -2.62
C GLY A 82 -8.24 21.97 -2.34
N MET A 83 -9.57 22.19 -2.25
CA MET A 83 -10.14 23.50 -1.92
C MET A 83 -9.57 24.07 -0.63
N THR A 84 -9.41 25.40 -0.57
CA THR A 84 -8.97 26.05 0.66
C THR A 84 -10.10 26.08 1.68
N LEU A 85 -9.75 26.19 2.96
CA LEU A 85 -10.75 26.37 4.02
C LEU A 85 -11.66 27.59 3.76
N ALA A 86 -11.08 28.70 3.29
CA ALA A 86 -11.84 29.91 2.98
C ALA A 86 -12.86 29.67 1.85
N ASP A 87 -12.48 28.93 0.81
CA ASP A 87 -13.40 28.58 -0.29
C ASP A 87 -14.53 27.67 0.19
N VAL A 88 -14.23 26.72 1.07
CA VAL A 88 -15.25 25.84 1.67
C VAL A 88 -16.25 26.66 2.51
N GLN A 89 -15.76 27.57 3.36
CA GLN A 89 -16.62 28.42 4.20
C GLN A 89 -17.45 29.40 3.37
N ALA A 90 -16.92 29.88 2.24
CA ALA A 90 -17.65 30.73 1.31
C ALA A 90 -18.75 29.94 0.56
N LEU A 91 -18.46 28.69 0.20
CA LEU A 91 -19.41 27.81 -0.50
C LEU A 91 -20.54 27.32 0.42
N ASP A 92 -20.21 26.98 1.67
CA ASP A 92 -21.16 26.45 2.64
C ASP A 92 -20.90 27.05 4.05
N PRO A 93 -21.56 28.18 4.37
CA PRO A 93 -21.40 28.84 5.66
C PRO A 93 -21.88 28.01 6.87
N ASP A 94 -22.66 26.94 6.65
CA ASP A 94 -23.13 26.06 7.72
C ASP A 94 -22.03 25.10 8.22
N VAL A 95 -20.92 24.98 7.47
CA VAL A 95 -19.78 24.16 7.87
C VAL A 95 -19.04 24.84 9.01
N THR A 96 -19.14 24.26 10.20
CA THR A 96 -18.43 24.74 11.38
C THR A 96 -17.06 24.08 11.46
N VAL A 97 -16.00 24.88 11.47
CA VAL A 97 -14.61 24.38 11.51
C VAL A 97 -13.97 24.69 12.85
N GLY A 98 -13.47 23.65 13.52
CA GLY A 98 -12.77 23.78 14.79
C GLY A 98 -11.33 24.30 14.65
N ASP A 99 -10.65 24.35 15.79
CA ASP A 99 -9.20 24.58 15.86
C ASP A 99 -8.43 23.34 15.36
N ASP A 100 -7.10 23.43 15.42
CA ASP A 100 -6.21 22.31 15.15
C ASP A 100 -6.56 21.11 16.06
N LEU A 101 -6.57 19.91 15.48
CA LEU A 101 -6.73 18.68 16.24
C LEU A 101 -5.58 18.54 17.26
N PRO A 102 -5.86 18.05 18.48
CA PRO A 102 -4.84 17.83 19.48
C PRO A 102 -3.68 17.01 18.91
N ARG A 103 -2.45 17.50 19.08
CA ARG A 103 -1.20 16.88 18.60
C ARG A 103 -1.01 16.85 17.07
N MET A 104 -1.88 17.48 16.28
CA MET A 104 -1.76 17.54 14.82
C MET A 104 -1.82 18.99 14.31
N ARG A 105 -0.70 19.72 14.41
CA ARG A 105 -0.62 21.11 13.96
C ARG A 105 -0.93 21.24 12.46
N GLY A 106 -1.86 22.14 12.13
CA GLY A 106 -2.32 22.39 10.77
C GLY A 106 -3.32 21.35 10.25
N VAL A 107 -3.88 20.50 11.10
CA VAL A 107 -4.98 19.59 10.74
C VAL A 107 -6.25 20.03 11.46
N ARG A 108 -7.30 20.35 10.70
CA ARG A 108 -8.56 20.88 11.23
C ARG A 108 -9.74 20.07 10.71
N GLU A 109 -10.83 20.04 11.47
CA GLU A 109 -12.08 19.38 11.05
C GLU A 109 -13.23 20.38 10.92
N GLY A 110 -13.86 20.36 9.76
CA GLY A 110 -15.17 20.97 9.50
C GLY A 110 -16.29 19.94 9.72
N ARG A 111 -17.42 20.37 10.26
CA ARG A 111 -18.61 19.53 10.47
C ARG A 111 -19.87 20.25 10.04
N ARG A 112 -20.79 19.50 9.45
CA ARG A 112 -22.15 19.94 9.13
C ARG A 112 -23.12 18.78 9.35
N ARG A 113 -24.26 19.05 9.97
CA ARG A 113 -25.36 18.07 10.10
C ARG A 113 -26.34 18.33 8.95
N LEU A 114 -26.58 17.31 8.12
CA LEU A 114 -27.55 17.39 7.03
C LEU A 114 -28.98 17.24 7.57
N PRO A 115 -30.01 17.74 6.85
CA PRO A 115 -31.41 17.58 7.24
C PRO A 115 -31.86 16.13 7.44
N THR A 116 -31.20 15.19 6.77
CA THR A 116 -31.41 13.74 6.90
C THR A 116 -30.92 13.16 8.22
N GLY A 117 -30.17 13.92 9.03
CA GLY A 117 -29.50 13.42 10.22
C GLY A 117 -28.12 12.81 9.94
N VAL A 118 -27.62 12.84 8.71
CA VAL A 118 -26.24 12.43 8.40
C VAL A 118 -25.26 13.52 8.83
N GLU A 119 -24.14 13.14 9.45
CA GLU A 119 -23.01 14.04 9.68
C GLU A 119 -22.11 14.06 8.44
N MET A 120 -21.83 15.26 7.91
CA MET A 120 -20.73 15.49 6.98
C MET A 120 -19.53 16.03 7.75
N ARG A 121 -18.37 15.40 7.58
CA ARG A 121 -17.09 15.82 8.15
C ARG A 121 -16.11 16.12 7.03
N LEU A 122 -15.41 17.24 7.14
CA LEU A 122 -14.37 17.68 6.22
C LEU A 122 -13.04 17.75 6.97
N ARG A 123 -12.00 17.10 6.45
CA ARG A 123 -10.66 17.17 7.03
C ARG A 123 -9.77 18.09 6.21
N PHE A 124 -9.15 19.05 6.86
CA PHE A 124 -8.19 19.96 6.26
C PHE A 124 -6.77 19.62 6.72
N THR A 125 -5.80 19.78 5.85
CA THR A 125 -4.37 19.72 6.19
C THR A 125 -3.66 20.89 5.52
N ARG A 126 -3.02 21.74 6.33
CA ARG A 126 -2.42 23.00 5.89
C ARG A 126 -3.41 23.84 5.07
N GLU A 127 -4.61 24.03 5.62
CA GLU A 127 -5.71 24.80 5.02
C GLU A 127 -6.30 24.24 3.71
N SER A 128 -5.87 23.06 3.26
CA SER A 128 -6.40 22.41 2.05
C SER A 128 -7.27 21.21 2.42
N LEU A 129 -8.45 21.09 1.81
CA LEU A 129 -9.39 19.99 2.00
C LEU A 129 -8.77 18.67 1.52
N ARG A 130 -8.66 17.69 2.42
CA ARG A 130 -8.04 16.38 2.18
C ARG A 130 -9.01 15.22 2.18
N SER A 131 -10.10 15.30 2.93
CA SER A 131 -11.17 14.30 2.82
C SER A 131 -12.52 14.85 3.20
N ILE A 132 -13.55 14.19 2.67
CA ILE A 132 -14.97 14.43 2.97
C ILE A 132 -15.55 13.08 3.39
N ARG A 133 -16.18 13.01 4.55
CA ARG A 133 -16.82 11.80 5.07
C ARG A 133 -18.27 12.08 5.42
N PHE A 134 -19.17 11.20 5.01
CA PHE A 134 -20.55 11.17 5.48
C PHE A 134 -20.75 9.98 6.40
N THR A 135 -21.41 10.20 7.53
CA THR A 135 -21.69 9.15 8.51
C THR A 135 -23.12 9.27 9.02
N ASP A 136 -23.88 8.18 8.89
CA ASP A 136 -25.10 7.99 9.68
C ASP A 136 -24.74 7.34 11.01
N HIS A 137 -24.92 8.08 12.11
CA HIS A 137 -24.61 7.61 13.46
C HIS A 137 -25.71 6.72 14.05
N SER A 138 -26.84 6.58 13.36
CA SER A 138 -27.93 5.67 13.73
C SER A 138 -27.80 4.29 13.09
N ALA A 139 -26.92 4.15 12.09
CA ALA A 139 -26.66 2.89 11.41
C ALA A 139 -26.01 1.86 12.36
N THR A 140 -26.45 0.60 12.25
CA THR A 140 -25.91 -0.48 13.09
C THR A 140 -24.73 -1.13 12.38
N SER A 141 -23.54 -1.09 12.99
CA SER A 141 -22.34 -1.67 12.39
C SER A 141 -22.40 -3.19 12.35
N ARG A 142 -21.74 -3.76 11.34
CA ARG A 142 -21.29 -5.15 11.36
C ARG A 142 -19.90 -5.19 11.99
N ASP A 143 -19.71 -6.13 12.91
CA ASP A 143 -18.39 -6.38 13.48
C ASP A 143 -17.58 -7.23 12.50
N PRO A 144 -16.34 -6.83 12.17
CA PRO A 144 -15.48 -7.66 11.34
C PRO A 144 -15.11 -8.93 12.10
N THR A 145 -15.00 -10.04 11.36
CA THR A 145 -14.55 -11.32 11.89
C THR A 145 -13.24 -11.72 11.21
N ALA A 146 -12.59 -12.75 11.74
CA ALA A 146 -11.43 -13.34 11.07
C ALA A 146 -11.80 -13.79 9.64
N PRO A 147 -10.95 -13.52 8.63
CA PRO A 147 -11.09 -14.13 7.32
C PRO A 147 -10.93 -15.65 7.41
N PRO A 148 -11.38 -16.39 6.38
CA PRO A 148 -11.02 -17.79 6.24
C PRO A 148 -9.51 -17.92 6.02
N TYR A 149 -8.83 -18.50 7.00
CA TYR A 149 -7.41 -18.79 6.93
C TYR A 149 -7.18 -20.15 6.27
N PRO A 150 -6.42 -20.22 5.15
CA PRO A 150 -6.08 -21.49 4.56
C PRO A 150 -5.05 -22.24 5.41
N GLU A 151 -5.06 -23.57 5.34
CA GLU A 151 -4.02 -24.38 5.97
C GLU A 151 -2.63 -24.06 5.39
N PRO A 152 -1.60 -23.88 6.23
CA PRO A 152 -0.22 -23.74 5.79
C PRO A 152 0.21 -24.89 4.87
N ALA A 153 0.87 -24.57 3.76
CA ALA A 153 1.25 -25.58 2.77
C ALA A 153 2.65 -25.35 2.19
N GLY A 154 3.30 -26.46 1.83
CA GLY A 154 4.64 -26.45 1.22
C GLY A 154 5.76 -26.12 2.20
N GLU A 155 6.95 -25.93 1.64
CA GLU A 155 8.12 -25.46 2.38
C GLU A 155 7.99 -23.96 2.70
N PRO A 156 8.57 -23.50 3.83
CA PRO A 156 8.67 -22.07 4.13
C PRO A 156 9.27 -21.30 2.95
N GLY A 157 8.61 -20.21 2.55
CA GLY A 157 9.04 -19.37 1.42
C GLY A 157 8.49 -19.77 0.06
N ALA A 158 8.01 -21.01 -0.12
CA ALA A 158 7.52 -21.45 -1.43
C ALA A 158 6.43 -20.51 -2.00
N PRO A 159 6.51 -20.17 -3.32
CA PRO A 159 7.40 -20.74 -4.34
C PRO A 159 8.80 -20.09 -4.43
N PHE A 160 9.15 -19.18 -3.52
CA PHE A 160 10.43 -18.50 -3.48
C PHE A 160 11.47 -19.31 -2.70
N ALA A 161 12.75 -19.11 -3.04
CA ALA A 161 13.84 -19.75 -2.29
C ALA A 161 14.01 -19.15 -0.88
N ASP A 162 13.69 -17.86 -0.72
CA ASP A 162 13.84 -17.13 0.54
C ASP A 162 12.48 -16.93 1.24
N PRO A 163 12.31 -17.42 2.48
CA PRO A 163 11.09 -17.21 3.27
C PRO A 163 10.75 -15.76 3.56
N ASN A 164 11.74 -14.87 3.69
CA ASN A 164 11.51 -13.45 3.93
C ASN A 164 11.12 -12.72 2.65
N PHE A 165 11.59 -13.17 1.47
CA PHE A 165 11.09 -12.62 0.20
C PHE A 165 9.59 -12.88 0.02
N LYS A 166 9.09 -14.02 0.49
CA LYS A 166 7.64 -14.29 0.52
C LYS A 166 6.87 -13.28 1.37
N LEU A 167 7.44 -12.79 2.47
CA LEU A 167 6.79 -11.76 3.29
C LEU A 167 6.65 -10.44 2.51
N VAL A 168 7.66 -10.05 1.74
CA VAL A 168 7.59 -8.88 0.84
C VAL A 168 6.46 -9.03 -0.18
N VAL A 169 6.29 -10.23 -0.75
CA VAL A 169 5.20 -10.55 -1.68
C VAL A 169 3.83 -10.49 -0.99
N LEU A 170 3.70 -11.04 0.22
CA LEU A 170 2.46 -10.93 1.00
C LEU A 170 2.13 -9.48 1.35
N SER A 171 3.13 -8.66 1.72
CA SER A 171 2.93 -7.24 1.97
C SER A 171 2.38 -6.52 0.73
N SER A 172 2.91 -6.86 -0.45
CA SER A 172 2.41 -6.34 -1.73
C SER A 172 0.92 -6.63 -1.92
N LEU A 173 0.50 -7.88 -1.73
CA LEU A 173 -0.89 -8.31 -1.88
C LEU A 173 -1.83 -7.66 -0.85
N LEU A 174 -1.38 -7.53 0.40
CA LEU A 174 -2.12 -6.83 1.46
C LEU A 174 -2.32 -5.35 1.10
N ARG A 175 -1.26 -4.66 0.69
CA ARG A 175 -1.30 -3.26 0.26
C ARG A 175 -2.19 -3.09 -0.97
N GLU A 176 -2.21 -4.05 -1.87
CA GLU A 176 -3.06 -4.02 -3.07
C GLU A 176 -4.50 -4.48 -2.83
N LYS A 177 -4.82 -4.93 -1.61
CA LYS A 177 -6.13 -5.48 -1.22
C LYS A 177 -6.52 -6.72 -2.02
N GLU A 178 -5.53 -7.46 -2.52
CA GLU A 178 -5.71 -8.73 -3.23
C GLU A 178 -5.59 -9.92 -2.27
N LEU A 179 -5.13 -9.67 -1.05
CA LEU A 179 -5.10 -10.59 0.08
C LEU A 179 -5.68 -9.89 1.33
N ASP A 180 -6.42 -10.64 2.14
CA ASP A 180 -6.93 -10.19 3.42
C ASP A 180 -6.55 -11.19 4.53
N LEU A 181 -5.80 -10.71 5.52
CA LEU A 181 -5.39 -11.48 6.71
C LEU A 181 -6.14 -11.06 7.98
N GLY A 182 -7.10 -10.13 7.87
CA GLY A 182 -7.76 -9.51 9.02
C GLY A 182 -6.81 -8.57 9.76
N THR A 183 -7.00 -8.41 11.07
CA THR A 183 -6.02 -7.71 11.92
C THR A 183 -4.91 -8.67 12.37
N PRO A 184 -3.74 -8.15 12.78
CA PRO A 184 -2.69 -8.96 13.41
C PRO A 184 -3.22 -9.86 14.53
N GLU A 185 -4.11 -9.34 15.38
CA GLU A 185 -4.71 -10.07 16.51
C GLU A 185 -5.64 -11.20 16.05
N MET A 186 -6.40 -11.00 14.97
CA MET A 186 -7.24 -12.05 14.39
C MET A 186 -6.40 -13.21 13.88
N LEU A 187 -5.32 -12.90 13.14
CA LEU A 187 -4.42 -13.94 12.61
C LEU A 187 -3.72 -14.67 13.76
N ALA A 188 -3.16 -13.93 14.71
CA ALA A 188 -2.46 -14.53 15.84
C ALA A 188 -3.41 -15.39 16.68
N THR A 189 -4.65 -14.94 16.91
CA THR A 189 -5.66 -15.75 17.61
C THR A 189 -5.98 -17.05 16.89
N HIS A 190 -6.08 -17.00 15.57
CA HIS A 190 -6.28 -18.21 14.76
C HIS A 190 -5.10 -19.18 14.88
N VAL A 191 -3.87 -18.69 14.69
CA VAL A 191 -2.66 -19.51 14.68
C VAL A 191 -2.35 -20.10 16.05
N LEU A 192 -2.51 -19.30 17.13
CA LEU A 192 -2.19 -19.72 18.49
C LEU A 192 -3.35 -20.45 19.20
N GLY A 193 -4.58 -20.33 18.68
CA GLY A 193 -5.78 -20.81 19.35
C GLY A 193 -6.15 -20.03 20.62
N ARG A 194 -5.53 -18.86 20.85
CA ARG A 194 -5.74 -17.96 21.99
C ARG A 194 -5.42 -16.51 21.61
N PRO A 195 -6.00 -15.50 22.28
CA PRO A 195 -5.56 -14.13 22.10
C PRO A 195 -4.10 -13.93 22.54
N VAL A 196 -3.45 -12.93 21.94
CA VAL A 196 -2.11 -12.45 22.30
C VAL A 196 -2.23 -11.45 23.45
N ASP A 197 -1.36 -11.57 24.45
CA ASP A 197 -1.18 -10.52 25.46
C ASP A 197 -0.20 -9.47 24.90
N LEU A 198 -0.69 -8.34 24.44
CA LEU A 198 0.17 -7.32 23.82
C LEU A 198 1.13 -6.66 24.81
N GLU A 199 0.82 -6.62 26.10
CA GLU A 199 1.71 -6.01 27.10
C GLU A 199 2.98 -6.85 27.28
N ASP A 200 2.82 -8.17 27.30
CA ASP A 200 3.92 -9.12 27.54
C ASP A 200 4.55 -9.64 26.24
N GLU A 201 3.76 -9.92 25.20
CA GLU A 201 4.20 -10.62 23.98
C GLU A 201 4.39 -9.68 22.77
N GLY A 202 3.86 -8.45 22.81
CA GLY A 202 3.87 -7.54 21.65
C GLY A 202 5.27 -7.04 21.24
N TYR A 203 6.22 -7.09 22.17
CA TYR A 203 7.61 -6.66 21.96
C TYR A 203 8.52 -7.75 21.38
N ASP A 204 8.05 -8.99 21.30
CA ASP A 204 8.81 -10.12 20.81
C ASP A 204 8.21 -10.66 19.51
N LEU A 205 9.06 -11.34 18.73
CA LEU A 205 8.64 -12.10 17.56
C LEU A 205 7.82 -13.33 17.99
N ILE A 206 6.62 -13.50 17.41
CA ILE A 206 5.77 -14.68 17.57
C ILE A 206 6.11 -15.69 16.47
N PRO A 207 6.90 -16.74 16.75
CA PRO A 207 7.46 -17.62 15.71
C PRO A 207 6.38 -18.45 14.99
N GLU A 208 5.30 -18.82 15.67
CA GLU A 208 4.19 -19.58 15.06
C GLU A 208 3.48 -18.77 13.97
N VAL A 209 3.27 -17.47 14.20
CA VAL A 209 2.65 -16.58 13.20
C VAL A 209 3.60 -16.36 12.02
N LEU A 210 4.91 -16.18 12.29
CA LEU A 210 5.90 -16.07 11.24
C LEU A 210 5.96 -17.34 10.37
N GLU A 211 5.96 -18.51 10.99
CA GLU A 211 5.98 -19.79 10.27
C GLU A 211 4.71 -19.99 9.44
N TYR A 212 3.55 -19.63 9.98
CA TYR A 212 2.29 -19.62 9.24
C TYR A 212 2.39 -18.75 7.99
N LEU A 213 2.88 -17.51 8.10
CA LEU A 213 3.03 -16.59 6.97
C LEU A 213 4.02 -17.11 5.93
N ARG A 214 5.15 -17.66 6.36
CA ARG A 214 6.15 -18.28 5.46
C ARG A 214 5.58 -19.49 4.72
N ARG A 215 4.55 -20.15 5.25
CA ARG A 215 3.84 -21.26 4.60
C ARG A 215 2.47 -20.89 4.05
N TYR A 216 2.11 -19.61 4.02
CA TYR A 216 0.84 -19.16 3.48
C TYR A 216 0.73 -19.58 2.00
N PRO A 217 -0.31 -20.32 1.57
CA PRO A 217 -0.38 -20.81 0.20
C PRO A 217 -0.60 -19.66 -0.79
N LEU A 218 0.32 -19.50 -1.73
CA LEU A 218 0.22 -18.54 -2.82
C LEU A 218 -0.10 -19.27 -4.12
N THR A 219 -1.17 -18.84 -4.78
CA THR A 219 -1.56 -19.36 -6.10
C THR A 219 -0.99 -18.48 -7.21
N ASP A 220 -0.83 -19.03 -8.41
CA ASP A 220 -0.43 -18.25 -9.59
C ASP A 220 -1.36 -17.05 -9.85
N THR A 221 -2.63 -17.18 -9.49
CA THR A 221 -3.60 -16.08 -9.61
C THR A 221 -3.26 -14.93 -8.67
N LEU A 222 -2.90 -15.20 -7.41
CA LEU A 222 -2.43 -14.18 -6.46
C LEU A 222 -1.09 -13.60 -6.88
N LEU A 223 -0.14 -14.46 -7.29
CA LEU A 223 1.19 -14.01 -7.70
C LEU A 223 1.14 -13.09 -8.94
N ALA A 224 0.20 -13.34 -9.85
CA ALA A 224 -0.07 -12.44 -10.97
C ALA A 224 -0.70 -11.10 -10.55
N LYS A 225 -1.11 -10.90 -9.30
CA LYS A 225 -1.65 -9.61 -8.84
C LYS A 225 -0.59 -8.64 -8.35
N VAL A 226 0.52 -9.16 -7.81
CA VAL A 226 1.64 -8.38 -7.25
C VAL A 226 2.09 -7.30 -8.24
N ARG A 227 2.01 -6.02 -7.84
CA ARG A 227 2.48 -4.87 -8.65
C ARG A 227 3.73 -4.23 -8.12
N SER A 228 3.88 -4.07 -6.81
CA SER A 228 5.09 -3.47 -6.25
C SER A 228 5.72 -4.26 -5.12
N LEU A 229 7.05 -4.32 -5.13
CA LEU A 229 7.86 -4.98 -4.10
C LEU A 229 8.68 -3.91 -3.38
N TYR A 230 8.39 -3.71 -2.11
CA TYR A 230 9.09 -2.75 -1.26
C TYR A 230 9.87 -3.49 -0.18
N PHE A 231 11.18 -3.28 -0.17
CA PHE A 231 12.06 -3.80 0.85
C PHE A 231 12.28 -2.68 1.86
N ASP A 232 11.39 -2.62 2.84
CA ASP A 232 11.34 -1.57 3.87
C ASP A 232 10.76 -2.14 5.16
N GLY A 233 11.35 -1.82 6.32
CA GLY A 233 10.90 -2.34 7.62
C GLY A 233 9.52 -1.83 8.06
N GLY A 234 9.03 -0.73 7.45
CA GLY A 234 7.70 -0.18 7.69
C GLY A 234 6.56 -0.86 6.93
N GLU A 235 6.84 -1.93 6.19
CA GLU A 235 5.81 -2.68 5.47
C GLU A 235 4.84 -3.42 6.43
N ASN A 236 3.56 -3.45 6.05
CA ASN A 236 2.47 -3.90 6.93
C ASN A 236 2.51 -5.40 7.29
N ILE A 237 3.31 -6.22 6.62
CA ILE A 237 3.35 -7.66 6.90
C ILE A 237 4.04 -7.96 8.24
N TYR A 238 5.00 -7.15 8.68
CA TYR A 238 5.87 -7.47 9.81
C TYR A 238 5.19 -7.29 11.18
N VAL A 239 4.16 -6.44 11.26
CA VAL A 239 3.36 -6.27 12.48
C VAL A 239 2.53 -7.51 12.83
N TYR A 240 2.30 -8.42 11.88
CA TYR A 240 1.56 -9.66 12.12
C TYR A 240 2.32 -10.62 13.04
N PRO A 241 3.60 -10.97 12.76
CA PRO A 241 4.39 -11.78 13.67
C PRO A 241 5.09 -10.95 14.76
N TRP A 242 5.21 -9.62 14.66
CA TRP A 242 5.91 -8.80 15.65
C TRP A 242 5.29 -7.39 15.78
N TYR A 243 4.38 -7.22 16.73
CA TYR A 243 3.49 -6.04 16.85
C TYR A 243 4.22 -4.70 17.03
N PHE A 244 5.27 -4.68 17.84
CA PHE A 244 6.01 -3.47 18.16
C PHE A 244 7.42 -3.46 17.54
N TRP A 245 7.64 -4.22 16.48
CA TRP A 245 8.89 -4.16 15.74
C TRP A 245 9.12 -2.76 15.17
N ASP A 246 10.32 -2.23 15.38
CA ASP A 246 10.69 -0.87 14.97
C ASP A 246 11.28 -0.82 13.56
N GLY A 247 11.53 -1.97 12.93
CA GLY A 247 12.07 -2.07 11.58
C GLY A 247 13.59 -2.10 11.51
N GLU A 248 14.31 -2.12 12.64
CA GLU A 248 15.77 -1.88 12.69
C GLU A 248 16.62 -3.14 12.93
N SER A 249 16.10 -4.34 12.64
CA SER A 249 16.81 -5.62 12.86
C SER A 249 16.73 -6.60 11.68
N TYR A 250 17.47 -7.70 11.75
CA TYR A 250 17.79 -8.57 10.60
C TYR A 250 16.86 -9.78 10.42
N GLU A 251 15.87 -9.99 11.30
CA GLU A 251 15.00 -11.17 11.31
C GLU A 251 14.21 -11.35 10.02
N PHE A 252 13.92 -10.24 9.33
CA PHE A 252 13.17 -10.20 8.09
C PHE A 252 14.04 -9.86 6.86
N GLU A 253 15.36 -9.89 7.00
CA GLU A 253 16.28 -9.61 5.89
C GLU A 253 16.15 -10.65 4.78
N VAL A 254 16.13 -10.17 3.54
CA VAL A 254 16.06 -10.97 2.32
C VAL A 254 17.47 -11.19 1.78
N SER A 255 17.80 -12.46 1.55
CA SER A 255 19.08 -12.92 1.03
C SER A 255 19.02 -13.36 -0.44
N SER A 256 17.83 -13.62 -0.98
CA SER A 256 17.65 -14.06 -2.36
C SER A 256 16.31 -13.63 -2.97
N LEU A 257 16.35 -13.23 -4.24
CA LEU A 257 15.18 -12.94 -5.07
C LEU A 257 14.79 -14.12 -5.98
N GLN A 258 15.41 -15.28 -5.81
CA GLN A 258 15.10 -16.45 -6.63
C GLN A 258 13.62 -16.84 -6.51
N GLY A 259 12.94 -16.96 -7.66
CA GLY A 259 11.50 -17.16 -7.76
C GLY A 259 10.71 -15.88 -8.08
N ILE A 260 11.36 -14.71 -8.20
CA ILE A 260 10.72 -13.45 -8.56
C ILE A 260 9.96 -13.52 -9.89
N GLU A 261 10.37 -14.41 -10.80
CA GLU A 261 9.68 -14.67 -12.08
C GLU A 261 8.24 -15.18 -11.90
N HIS A 262 7.88 -15.68 -10.71
CA HIS A 262 6.51 -16.05 -10.39
C HIS A 262 5.56 -14.84 -10.26
N CYS A 263 6.11 -13.62 -10.13
CA CYS A 263 5.36 -12.37 -10.03
C CYS A 263 5.48 -11.55 -11.34
N PRO A 264 4.90 -12.00 -12.46
CA PRO A 264 5.19 -11.45 -13.79
C PRO A 264 4.72 -10.00 -14.00
N ASN A 265 3.83 -9.52 -13.11
CA ASN A 265 3.12 -8.26 -13.23
C ASN A 265 3.68 -7.14 -12.35
N VAL A 266 4.85 -7.36 -11.74
CA VAL A 266 5.59 -6.35 -10.98
C VAL A 266 5.98 -5.20 -11.90
N THR A 267 5.58 -3.99 -11.51
CA THR A 267 5.88 -2.72 -12.19
C THR A 267 6.85 -1.85 -11.41
N ASP A 268 6.94 -2.02 -10.09
CA ASP A 268 7.71 -1.15 -9.22
C ASP A 268 8.50 -1.95 -8.19
N ILE A 269 9.81 -1.70 -8.10
CA ILE A 269 10.67 -2.22 -7.04
C ILE A 269 11.34 -1.05 -6.34
N ASP A 270 11.25 -1.01 -5.02
CA ASP A 270 11.95 -0.05 -4.17
C ASP A 270 12.71 -0.80 -3.06
N ALA A 271 14.03 -0.83 -3.18
CA ALA A 271 14.93 -1.49 -2.26
C ALA A 271 15.59 -0.44 -1.36
N ILE A 272 14.92 -0.12 -0.25
CA ILE A 272 15.36 0.91 0.69
C ILE A 272 16.22 0.28 1.80
N ALA A 273 15.78 -0.86 2.31
CA ALA A 273 16.39 -1.67 3.35
C ALA A 273 16.00 -3.15 3.15
N MET A 274 16.15 -4.01 4.17
CA MET A 274 15.60 -5.38 4.20
C MET A 274 16.11 -6.35 3.13
N ILE A 275 17.07 -5.95 2.32
CA ILE A 275 17.77 -6.80 1.36
C ILE A 275 19.23 -6.37 1.34
N ASP A 276 20.12 -7.34 1.51
CA ASP A 276 21.56 -7.08 1.57
C ASP A 276 22.08 -6.54 0.24
N GLU A 277 21.83 -7.28 -0.84
CA GLU A 277 22.31 -6.97 -2.19
C GLU A 277 21.25 -7.32 -3.24
N ILE A 278 20.99 -6.41 -4.19
CA ILE A 278 20.14 -6.67 -5.35
C ILE A 278 21.00 -7.07 -6.56
N ASP A 279 20.78 -8.28 -7.06
CA ASP A 279 21.28 -8.68 -8.38
C ASP A 279 20.27 -8.28 -9.47
N ILE A 280 20.56 -7.19 -10.17
CA ILE A 280 19.68 -6.62 -11.21
C ILE A 280 19.47 -7.61 -12.36
N ARG A 281 20.37 -8.57 -12.58
CA ARG A 281 20.22 -9.61 -13.62
C ARG A 281 18.98 -10.48 -13.38
N GLN A 282 18.59 -10.69 -12.12
CA GLN A 282 17.39 -11.48 -11.78
C GLN A 282 16.10 -10.75 -12.20
N LEU A 283 16.14 -9.43 -12.28
CA LEU A 283 15.00 -8.58 -12.62
C LEU A 283 14.70 -8.58 -14.12
N THR A 284 15.62 -9.06 -14.97
CA THR A 284 15.42 -9.17 -16.43
C THR A 284 14.28 -10.11 -16.81
N SER A 285 13.87 -11.00 -15.89
CA SER A 285 12.71 -11.86 -16.03
C SER A 285 11.36 -11.13 -15.91
N LEU A 286 11.35 -9.88 -15.46
CA LEU A 286 10.14 -9.09 -15.21
C LEU A 286 9.78 -8.21 -16.42
N PRO A 287 8.81 -8.62 -17.27
CA PRO A 287 8.52 -7.91 -18.51
C PRO A 287 7.87 -6.54 -18.30
N HIS A 288 7.30 -6.30 -17.11
CA HIS A 288 6.52 -5.11 -16.80
C HIS A 288 7.19 -4.16 -15.82
N LEU A 289 8.44 -4.40 -15.41
CA LEU A 289 9.14 -3.55 -14.46
C LEU A 289 9.38 -2.15 -15.07
N GLU A 290 8.70 -1.14 -14.53
CA GLU A 290 8.73 0.25 -15.01
C GLU A 290 9.58 1.17 -14.12
N SER A 291 9.64 0.89 -12.81
CA SER A 291 10.37 1.69 -11.84
C SER A 291 11.26 0.80 -10.97
N LEU A 292 12.55 1.14 -10.91
CA LEU A 292 13.51 0.52 -10.03
C LEU A 292 14.21 1.60 -9.19
N SER A 293 14.16 1.45 -7.88
CA SER A 293 14.79 2.32 -6.90
C SER A 293 15.64 1.46 -5.97
N ILE A 294 16.92 1.80 -5.83
CA ILE A 294 17.89 1.03 -5.04
C ILE A 294 18.65 1.98 -4.11
N SER A 295 18.67 1.63 -2.82
CA SER A 295 19.45 2.29 -1.76
C SER A 295 20.32 1.31 -0.96
N THR A 296 20.27 0.02 -1.32
CA THR A 296 21.07 -1.08 -0.75
C THR A 296 22.24 -1.44 -1.69
N ASP A 297 23.07 -2.42 -1.31
CA ASP A 297 24.11 -2.91 -2.23
C ASP A 297 23.46 -3.53 -3.49
N PHE A 298 24.19 -3.55 -4.60
CA PHE A 298 23.69 -4.11 -5.85
C PHE A 298 24.83 -4.59 -6.76
N VAL A 299 24.48 -5.50 -7.67
CA VAL A 299 25.37 -6.00 -8.73
C VAL A 299 24.64 -6.09 -10.07
N GLY A 300 25.42 -6.18 -11.16
CA GLY A 300 24.87 -6.37 -12.50
C GLY A 300 24.17 -5.13 -13.07
N LEU A 301 24.69 -3.92 -12.78
CA LEU A 301 24.11 -2.65 -13.24
C LEU A 301 23.91 -2.58 -14.77
N ASP A 302 24.73 -3.31 -15.53
CA ASP A 302 24.63 -3.44 -16.97
C ASP A 302 23.32 -4.07 -17.46
N ALA A 303 22.72 -4.95 -16.65
CA ALA A 303 21.45 -5.58 -16.94
C ALA A 303 20.26 -4.60 -16.98
N LEU A 304 20.43 -3.35 -16.51
CA LEU A 304 19.39 -2.31 -16.67
C LEU A 304 19.01 -2.09 -18.14
N LEU A 305 19.96 -2.26 -19.08
CA LEU A 305 19.71 -2.12 -20.52
C LEU A 305 18.84 -3.24 -21.10
N GLU A 306 18.68 -4.34 -20.35
CA GLU A 306 17.88 -5.51 -20.74
C GLU A 306 16.45 -5.44 -20.21
N LEU A 307 16.12 -4.45 -19.36
CA LEU A 307 14.78 -4.27 -18.80
C LEU A 307 13.85 -3.58 -19.82
N PRO A 308 12.90 -4.31 -20.44
CA PRO A 308 12.21 -3.84 -21.64
C PRO A 308 11.22 -2.71 -21.39
N SER A 309 10.71 -2.59 -20.16
CA SER A 309 9.66 -1.63 -19.78
C SER A 309 10.15 -0.53 -18.84
N LEU A 310 11.46 -0.49 -18.54
CA LEU A 310 12.01 0.44 -17.55
C LEU A 310 11.79 1.90 -17.99
N LYS A 311 11.15 2.68 -17.15
CA LYS A 311 10.88 4.12 -17.35
C LYS A 311 11.63 4.97 -16.35
N THR A 312 11.83 4.48 -15.14
CA THR A 312 12.50 5.21 -14.07
C THR A 312 13.52 4.35 -13.36
N PHE A 313 14.74 4.88 -13.22
CA PHE A 313 15.80 4.28 -12.40
C PHE A 313 16.31 5.31 -11.39
N ARG A 314 16.25 4.96 -10.11
CA ARG A 314 16.80 5.74 -9.01
C ARG A 314 17.84 4.93 -8.26
N LEU A 315 18.97 5.55 -8.00
CA LEU A 315 20.04 4.95 -7.22
C LEU A 315 20.56 5.93 -6.18
N ILE A 316 20.67 5.45 -4.95
CA ILE A 316 21.34 6.15 -3.86
C ILE A 316 22.61 5.36 -3.54
N ASP A 317 23.72 5.74 -4.17
CA ASP A 317 25.03 5.15 -3.89
C ASP A 317 26.14 6.19 -4.14
N THR A 318 27.06 6.30 -3.18
CA THR A 318 28.11 7.31 -3.20
C THR A 318 29.18 7.02 -4.24
N ASP A 319 29.55 5.75 -4.42
CA ASP A 319 30.64 5.40 -5.32
C ASP A 319 30.16 5.40 -6.78
N THR A 320 29.00 4.82 -7.04
CA THR A 320 28.34 4.89 -8.35
C THR A 320 28.02 6.33 -8.75
N TYR A 321 27.67 7.20 -7.79
CA TYR A 321 27.52 8.63 -8.09
C TYR A 321 28.84 9.26 -8.60
N LYS A 322 29.98 9.00 -7.94
CA LYS A 322 31.30 9.49 -8.40
C LYS A 322 31.64 8.95 -9.78
N GLU A 323 31.37 7.67 -10.02
CA GLU A 323 31.57 7.04 -11.33
C GLU A 323 30.68 7.67 -12.41
N ALA A 324 29.40 7.91 -12.10
CA ALA A 324 28.43 8.49 -13.03
C ALA A 324 28.79 9.92 -13.46
N ILE A 325 29.42 10.72 -12.59
CA ILE A 325 29.87 12.08 -12.94
C ILE A 325 31.24 12.10 -13.61
N THR A 326 32.03 11.01 -13.53
CA THR A 326 33.37 10.92 -14.10
C THR A 326 33.32 10.77 -15.62
N PRO A 327 33.89 11.70 -16.42
CA PRO A 327 33.91 11.58 -17.87
C PRO A 327 34.63 10.31 -18.34
N GLY A 328 34.03 9.60 -19.29
CA GLY A 328 34.61 8.38 -19.88
C GLY A 328 34.49 7.12 -19.01
N HIS A 329 33.88 7.21 -17.82
CA HIS A 329 33.63 6.02 -17.00
C HIS A 329 32.58 5.10 -17.66
N PRO A 330 32.73 3.77 -17.61
CA PRO A 330 31.73 2.82 -18.11
C PRO A 330 30.33 3.06 -17.53
N THR A 331 30.22 3.26 -16.21
CA THR A 331 28.97 3.58 -15.50
C THR A 331 28.28 4.81 -16.08
N ARG A 332 29.03 5.89 -16.37
CA ARG A 332 28.46 7.08 -17.00
C ARG A 332 27.89 6.76 -18.38
N SER A 333 28.63 6.03 -19.20
CA SER A 333 28.23 5.67 -20.56
C SER A 333 26.96 4.79 -20.56
N LEU A 334 26.85 3.89 -19.58
CA LEU A 334 25.67 3.07 -19.35
C LEU A 334 24.44 3.94 -19.01
N LEU A 335 24.56 4.83 -18.02
CA LEU A 335 23.46 5.68 -17.58
C LEU A 335 23.03 6.68 -18.67
N GLU A 336 23.96 7.16 -19.49
CA GLU A 336 23.66 7.96 -20.68
C GLU A 336 22.92 7.13 -21.75
N SER A 337 23.26 5.85 -21.90
CA SER A 337 22.55 4.92 -22.80
C SER A 337 21.11 4.70 -22.35
N LEU A 338 20.85 4.49 -21.05
CA LEU A 338 19.50 4.40 -20.50
C LEU A 338 18.68 5.68 -20.75
N LYS A 339 19.28 6.86 -20.52
CA LYS A 339 18.64 8.14 -20.83
C LYS A 339 18.29 8.26 -22.31
N SER A 340 19.15 7.77 -23.20
CA SER A 340 18.88 7.78 -24.65
C SER A 340 17.72 6.87 -25.05
N GLN A 341 17.43 5.84 -24.26
CA GLN A 341 16.25 4.96 -24.40
C GLN A 341 14.97 5.57 -23.79
N GLY A 342 15.05 6.78 -23.23
CA GLY A 342 13.91 7.47 -22.62
C GLY A 342 13.73 7.17 -21.12
N VAL A 343 14.66 6.46 -20.48
CA VAL A 343 14.61 6.19 -19.04
C VAL A 343 14.97 7.45 -18.25
N SER A 344 14.13 7.81 -17.28
CA SER A 344 14.42 8.84 -16.30
C SER A 344 15.39 8.29 -15.25
N VAL A 345 16.64 8.76 -15.31
CA VAL A 345 17.73 8.26 -14.45
C VAL A 345 18.12 9.33 -13.42
N ALA A 346 18.09 8.96 -12.13
CA ALA A 346 18.59 9.77 -11.04
C ALA A 346 19.55 8.96 -10.15
N VAL A 347 20.82 9.35 -10.14
CA VAL A 347 21.82 8.81 -9.21
C VAL A 347 22.18 9.91 -8.22
N ARG A 348 22.14 9.60 -6.93
CA ARG A 348 22.45 10.55 -5.85
C ARG A 348 23.46 9.91 -4.89
N PRO A 349 24.35 10.72 -4.27
CA PRO A 349 25.15 10.21 -3.18
C PRO A 349 24.24 9.88 -1.99
N GLY A 350 24.56 8.79 -1.28
CA GLY A 350 23.92 8.50 0.00
C GLY A 350 24.23 9.58 1.01
N THR A 351 23.20 10.18 1.60
CA THR A 351 23.38 11.17 2.68
C THR A 351 23.45 10.52 4.05
N TRP A 352 24.05 9.33 4.17
CA TRP A 352 24.43 8.75 5.46
C TRP A 352 25.66 7.87 5.29
N GLY A 353 26.76 8.28 5.93
CA GLY A 353 27.91 7.41 6.15
C GLY A 353 27.54 6.35 7.17
N GLY A 354 27.06 5.22 6.68
CA GLY A 354 26.83 4.00 7.45
C GLY A 354 27.34 2.81 6.66
N GLY A 355 28.53 2.93 6.08
CA GLY A 355 29.22 1.77 5.54
C GLY A 355 29.29 0.70 6.63
N ARG A 356 28.93 -0.54 6.26
CA ARG A 356 29.27 -1.74 7.03
C ARG A 356 30.66 -1.53 7.64
N GLN A 357 30.75 -1.43 8.97
CA GLN A 357 32.06 -1.63 9.59
C GLN A 357 32.46 -3.06 9.22
N PRO A 358 33.64 -3.29 8.63
CA PRO A 358 34.11 -4.64 8.43
C PRO A 358 34.22 -5.29 9.81
N VAL A 359 33.40 -6.31 10.06
CA VAL A 359 33.53 -7.17 11.23
C VAL A 359 34.83 -7.93 11.06
N PHE A 360 35.91 -7.40 11.65
CA PHE A 360 37.13 -8.17 11.81
C PHE A 360 37.00 -9.02 13.08
N ARG A 361 36.77 -10.32 12.82
CA ARG A 361 36.82 -11.51 13.68
C ARG A 361 35.52 -11.96 14.33
#